data_AF-A0A4R5D465-F1
#
_entry.id   AF-A0A4R5D465-F1
#
_cell.length_a   1.000
_cell.length_b   1.000
_cell.length_c   1.000
_cell.angle_alpha   90.00
_cell.angle_beta   90.00
_cell.angle_gamma   90.00
#
_symmetry.space_group_name_H-M   'P 1'
#
loop_
_entity.id
_entity.type
_entity.pdbx_description
1 polymer ?
#
loop_
_entity_poly.entity_id
_entity_poly.type
_entity_poly.pdbx_seq_one_letter_code
_entity_poly.pdbx_strand_id
1 'polypeptide(L)'
;MLDRLRQAPDSRDERVHHLLSDLLPILESVVQRMEVLSLETRALTTLRDDLRSLNPAADQATVNALWTRALQILSDFTGSPTPRRPFWKRSP
;
A
#
# COMPACT_ATOMS: atom_id res chain seq x y z
N MET A 1 0.77 -11.94 2.98
CA MET A 1 -0.03 -10.78 2.52
C MET A 1 0.76 -9.87 1.60
N LEU A 2 1.92 -9.36 2.04
CA LEU A 2 2.85 -8.59 1.20
C LEU A 2 3.22 -9.27 -0.13
N ASP A 3 3.47 -10.58 -0.12
CA ASP A 3 3.76 -11.32 -1.36
C ASP A 3 2.64 -11.26 -2.41
N ARG A 4 1.36 -11.28 -2.00
CA ARG A 4 0.24 -11.12 -2.93
C ARG A 4 0.15 -9.71 -3.50
N LEU A 5 0.38 -8.69 -2.68
CA LEU A 5 0.52 -7.31 -3.15
C LEU A 5 1.77 -7.11 -4.03
N ARG A 6 2.79 -7.97 -3.92
CA ARG A 6 4.02 -7.87 -4.70
C ARG A 6 3.91 -8.53 -6.07
N GLN A 7 3.03 -9.53 -6.24
CA GLN A 7 2.72 -10.18 -7.52
C GLN A 7 1.84 -9.31 -8.42
N ALA A 8 2.25 -8.06 -8.63
CA ALA A 8 1.45 -6.97 -9.16
C ALA A 8 0.52 -7.37 -10.34
N PRO A 9 -0.77 -7.06 -10.26
CA PRO A 9 -1.63 -6.99 -11.43
C PRO A 9 -1.15 -5.83 -12.34
N ASP A 10 -1.21 -6.02 -13.66
CA ASP A 10 -0.78 -5.00 -14.63
C ASP A 10 -1.86 -3.95 -14.89
N SER A 11 -3.13 -4.24 -14.59
CA SER A 11 -4.22 -3.32 -14.87
C SER A 11 -4.49 -2.34 -13.72
N ARG A 12 -4.94 -1.13 -14.08
CA ARG A 12 -5.39 -0.11 -13.14
C ARG A 12 -6.49 -0.64 -12.23
N ASP A 13 -7.49 -1.26 -12.84
CA ASP A 13 -8.73 -1.66 -12.18
C ASP A 13 -8.49 -2.76 -11.16
N GLU A 14 -7.62 -3.73 -11.46
CA GLU A 14 -7.19 -4.73 -10.49
C GLU A 14 -6.44 -4.09 -9.32
N ARG A 15 -5.53 -3.13 -9.57
CA ARG A 15 -4.84 -2.43 -8.47
C ARG A 15 -5.79 -1.66 -7.59
N VAL A 16 -6.74 -0.92 -8.16
CA VAL A 16 -7.79 -0.21 -7.40
C VAL A 16 -8.61 -1.22 -6.59
N HIS A 17 -9.01 -2.33 -7.21
CA HIS A 17 -9.76 -3.39 -6.54
C HIS A 17 -8.99 -3.97 -5.36
N HIS A 18 -7.71 -4.32 -5.52
CA HIS A 18 -6.88 -4.84 -4.44
C HIS A 18 -6.64 -3.80 -3.33
N LEU A 19 -6.43 -2.53 -3.68
CA LEU A 19 -6.24 -1.45 -2.69
C LEU A 19 -7.49 -1.26 -1.83
N LEU A 20 -8.67 -1.22 -2.45
CA LEU A 20 -9.92 -0.90 -1.76
C LEU A 20 -10.62 -2.10 -1.15
N SER A 21 -10.61 -3.25 -1.82
CA SER A 21 -11.37 -4.43 -1.41
C SER A 21 -10.57 -5.37 -0.51
N ASP A 22 -9.26 -5.46 -0.72
CA ASP A 22 -8.41 -6.35 0.07
C ASP A 22 -7.61 -5.58 1.13
N LEU A 23 -6.84 -4.57 0.71
CA LEU A 23 -5.89 -3.92 1.60
C LEU A 23 -6.58 -3.02 2.63
N LEU A 24 -7.54 -2.18 2.21
CA LEU A 24 -8.19 -1.23 3.12
C LEU A 24 -8.86 -1.90 4.34
N PRO A 25 -9.69 -2.95 4.21
CA PRO A 25 -10.31 -3.59 5.37
C PRO A 25 -9.29 -4.20 6.33
N ILE A 26 -8.21 -4.78 5.80
CA ILE A 26 -7.14 -5.36 6.62
C ILE A 26 -6.37 -4.26 7.35
N LEU A 27 -6.06 -3.16 6.65
CA LEU A 27 -5.37 -2.02 7.23
C LEU A 27 -6.20 -1.37 8.35
N GLU A 28 -7.51 -1.24 8.15
CA GLU A 28 -8.43 -0.75 9.20
C GLU A 28 -8.37 -1.62 10.46
N SER A 29 -8.42 -2.95 10.30
CA SER A 29 -8.33 -3.88 11.43
C SER A 29 -6.98 -3.80 12.16
N VAL A 30 -5.88 -3.65 11.41
CA VAL A 30 -4.53 -3.51 11.97
C VAL A 30 -4.40 -2.20 12.75
N VAL A 31 -4.81 -1.07 12.16
CA VAL A 31 -4.77 0.24 12.82
C VAL A 31 -5.60 0.21 14.11
N GLN A 32 -6.83 -0.29 14.07
CA GLN A 32 -7.70 -0.39 15.24
C GLN A 32 -7.05 -1.22 16.37
N ARG A 33 -6.47 -2.38 16.03
CA ARG A 33 -5.80 -3.23 17.03
C ARG A 33 -4.59 -2.53 17.64
N MET A 34 -3.82 -1.83 16.84
CA MET A 34 -2.63 -1.12 17.30
C MET A 34 -2.97 0.10 18.17
N GLU A 35 -4.04 0.82 17.85
CA GLU A 35 -4.56 1.92 18.67
C GLU A 35 -4.97 1.40 20.06
N VAL A 36 -5.64 0.25 20.14
CA VAL A 36 -5.96 -0.41 21.42
C VAL A 36 -4.71 -0.76 22.21
N LEU A 37 -3.62 -1.12 21.53
CA LEU A 37 -2.34 -1.46 22.14
C LEU A 37 -1.44 -0.23 22.40
N SER A 38 -1.90 0.99 22.14
CA SER A 38 -1.11 2.23 22.24
C SER A 38 0.20 2.19 21.43
N LEU A 39 0.20 1.51 20.28
CA LEU A 39 1.35 1.43 19.38
C LEU A 39 1.37 2.62 18.42
N GLU A 40 2.54 2.89 17.83
CA GLU A 40 2.66 3.91 16.77
C GLU A 40 1.89 3.43 15.52
N THR A 41 0.89 4.19 15.09
CA THR A 41 0.08 3.91 13.90
C THR A 41 0.11 4.98 12.81
N ARG A 42 0.81 6.10 12.97
CA ARG A 42 0.66 7.29 12.11
C ARG A 42 0.85 6.99 10.63
N ALA A 43 1.85 6.18 10.27
CA ALA A 43 2.11 5.80 8.88
C ALA A 43 0.97 4.95 8.29
N LEU A 44 0.43 4.01 9.07
CA LEU A 44 -0.67 3.13 8.67
C LEU A 44 -2.01 3.88 8.62
N THR A 45 -2.25 4.79 9.56
CA THR A 45 -3.40 5.69 9.60
C THR A 45 -3.40 6.63 8.39
N THR A 46 -2.24 7.22 8.05
CA THR A 46 -2.10 8.05 6.85
C THR A 46 -2.42 7.24 5.59
N LEU A 47 -1.88 6.02 5.46
CA LEU A 47 -2.16 5.14 4.33
C LEU A 47 -3.64 4.78 4.23
N ARG A 48 -4.31 4.51 5.36
CA ARG A 48 -5.75 4.22 5.40
C ARG A 48 -6.56 5.40 4.89
N ASP A 49 -6.22 6.62 5.31
CA ASP A 49 -6.94 7.83 4.91
C ASP A 49 -6.68 8.16 3.43
N ASP A 50 -5.45 7.93 2.93
CA ASP A 50 -5.12 8.00 1.50
C ASP A 50 -5.94 6.98 0.67
N LEU A 51 -6.12 5.76 1.17
CA LEU A 51 -6.93 4.73 0.51
C LEU A 51 -8.43 5.05 0.51
N ARG A 52 -8.95 5.60 1.62
CA ARG A 52 -10.36 6.04 1.69
C ARG A 52 -10.67 7.22 0.77
N SER A 53 -9.68 8.07 0.52
CA SER A 53 -9.82 9.21 -0.40
C SER A 53 -9.51 8.86 -1.85
N LEU A 54 -9.06 7.63 -2.14
CA LEU A 54 -8.80 7.18 -3.50
C LEU A 54 -10.11 7.18 -4.32
N ASN A 55 -10.16 8.04 -5.33
CA ASN A 55 -11.21 8.00 -6.32
C ASN A 55 -11.01 6.78 -7.24
N PRO A 56 -12.00 5.88 -7.42
CA PRO A 56 -11.90 4.76 -8.38
C PRO A 56 -11.66 5.20 -9.83
N ALA A 57 -12.02 6.44 -10.18
CA ALA A 57 -11.75 7.06 -11.47
C ALA A 57 -10.36 7.73 -11.57
N ALA A 58 -9.50 7.61 -10.55
CA ALA A 58 -8.14 8.13 -10.58
C ALA A 58 -7.35 7.56 -11.76
N ASP A 59 -6.36 8.33 -12.21
CA ASP A 59 -5.48 7.94 -13.30
C ASP A 59 -4.46 6.88 -12.86
N GLN A 60 -3.89 6.19 -13.84
CA GLN A 60 -2.93 5.11 -13.60
C GLN A 60 -1.70 5.57 -12.80
N ALA A 61 -1.27 6.83 -12.96
CA ALA A 61 -0.12 7.35 -12.22
C ALA A 61 -0.43 7.49 -10.72
N THR A 62 -1.60 8.03 -10.37
CA THR A 62 -2.04 8.16 -8.96
C THR A 62 -2.20 6.79 -8.30
N VAL A 63 -2.85 5.85 -8.98
CA VAL A 63 -3.03 4.47 -8.46
C VAL A 63 -1.66 3.80 -8.26
N ASN A 64 -0.72 3.98 -9.19
CA ASN A 64 0.62 3.39 -9.08
C ASN A 64 1.47 4.03 -7.98
N ALA A 65 1.33 5.33 -7.78
CA ALA A 65 2.00 6.04 -6.69
C ALA A 65 1.50 5.54 -5.33
N LEU A 66 0.18 5.44 -5.16
CA LEU A 66 -0.44 4.94 -3.93
C LEU A 66 -0.08 3.46 -3.69
N TRP A 67 -0.11 2.63 -4.73
CA TRP A 67 0.33 1.22 -4.65
C TRP A 67 1.79 1.10 -4.19
N THR A 68 2.70 1.88 -4.78
CA THR A 68 4.12 1.86 -4.42
C THR A 68 4.31 2.30 -2.97
N ARG A 69 3.60 3.35 -2.54
CA ARG A 69 3.65 3.84 -1.17
C ARG A 69 3.09 2.84 -0.17
N ALA A 70 1.98 2.17 -0.49
CA ALA A 70 1.40 1.11 0.32
C ALA A 70 2.41 -0.03 0.55
N LEU A 71 3.06 -0.50 -0.52
CA LEU A 71 4.10 -1.53 -0.43
C LEU A 71 5.27 -1.09 0.44
N GLN A 72 5.70 0.17 0.34
CA GLN A 72 6.80 0.70 1.14
C GLN A 72 6.44 0.74 2.63
N ILE A 73 5.31 1.35 2.99
CA ILE A 73 4.84 1.45 4.38
C ILE A 73 4.67 0.06 5.00
N LEU A 74 4.07 -0.88 4.27
CA LEU A 74 3.88 -2.25 4.76
C LEU A 74 5.20 -3.02 4.90
N SER A 75 6.18 -2.75 4.02
CA SER A 75 7.51 -3.39 4.11
C SER A 75 8.28 -2.85 5.31
N ASP A 76 8.29 -1.53 5.49
CA ASP A 76 8.91 -0.86 6.65
C ASP A 76 8.28 -1.36 7.96
N PHE A 77 6.96 -1.54 7.98
CA PHE A 77 6.21 -2.03 9.14
C PHE A 77 6.48 -3.50 9.48
N THR A 78 6.66 -4.36 8.47
CA THR A 78 6.89 -5.80 8.68
C THR A 78 8.36 -6.16 8.86
N GLY A 79 9.26 -5.16 8.86
CA GLY A 79 10.71 -5.37 8.91
C GLY A 79 11.26 -6.14 7.70
N SER A 80 10.46 -6.32 6.65
CA SER A 80 10.91 -6.94 5.41
C SER A 80 11.65 -5.89 4.60
N PRO A 81 12.94 -6.11 4.25
CA PRO A 81 13.64 -5.17 3.39
C PRO A 81 12.86 -5.05 2.07
N THR A 82 12.42 -3.82 1.74
CA THR A 82 11.90 -3.51 0.41
C THR A 82 12.88 -4.06 -0.62
N PRO A 83 12.43 -4.81 -1.65
CA PRO A 83 13.30 -5.08 -2.79
C PRO A 83 13.55 -3.72 -3.45
N ARG A 84 14.71 -3.13 -3.13
CA ARG A 84 15.23 -1.94 -3.78
C ARG A 84 15.15 -2.21 -5.27
N ARG A 85 14.39 -1.39 -6.00
CA ARG A 85 14.28 -1.47 -7.46
C ARG A 85 15.68 -1.69 -8.03
N PRO A 86 15.89 -2.67 -8.91
CA PRO A 86 17.24 -2.96 -9.34
C PRO A 86 17.73 -1.78 -10.20
N PHE A 87 18.98 -1.39 -9.95
CA PHE A 87 19.61 -0.14 -10.37
C PHE A 87 19.65 0.12 -11.89
N TRP A 88 19.31 -0.87 -12.71
CA TRP A 88 19.28 -0.82 -14.19
C TRP A 88 18.16 0.07 -14.75
N LYS A 89 17.22 0.55 -13.92
CA LYS A 89 16.28 1.61 -14.31
C LYS A 89 16.78 3.02 -13.95
N ARG A 90 18.10 3.21 -13.91
CA ARG A 90 18.76 4.48 -14.15
C ARG A 90 19.14 4.49 -15.64
N SER A 91 18.26 5.00 -16.49
CA SER A 91 18.63 5.28 -17.88
C SER A 91 19.69 6.42 -17.89
N PRO A 92 20.61 6.42 -18.88
CA PRO A 92 21.87 7.17 -18.88
C PRO A 92 21.71 8.69 -18.86
#